data_AF-A0A7U9NKB3-F1
#
_entry.id   AF-A0A7U9NKB3-F1
#
_cell.length_a   1.000
_cell.length_b   1.000
_cell.length_c   1.000
_cell.angle_alpha   90.00
_cell.angle_beta   90.00
_cell.angle_gamma   90.00
#
_symmetry.space_group_name_H-M   'P 1'
#
loop_
_entity.id
_entity.type
_entity.pdbx_description
1 polymer ?
#
loop_
_entity_poly.entity_id
_entity_poly.type
_entity_poly.pdbx_seq_one_letter_code
_entity_poly.pdbx_strand_id
1 'polypeptide(L)'
;MAQFANMPEPDYDRDRDYVRSASAPQVFDPSRYRVKELDAANIPRLFAQRGLSADTVKALAPFISLVSDRRNENFNGYNIGFPYTEAGSDKTVGYEIRGMGGYKSKAAGTNSSTAAWVADLSHGNNGLVRHAFFCESAFDAMAFFQLNRPRLGEDIALVSLGGTFSDRQVLGVMERFPNARAYDCFDNDLAGRINGLRLMALVEEIPLKITKTPEGLMVEAKGKSFPVSPDRSAYTQFEPHISVRYRMGQWQPPKDFKDWNDCLLGKRTSIKIFPPKHDRDDNLAEQRASGLKI
;
A
#
# COMPACT_ATOMS: atom_id res chain seq x y z
N MET A 1 -35.60 12.33 11.82
CA MET A 1 -34.83 11.86 12.99
C MET A 1 -34.38 10.45 12.65
N ALA A 2 -33.10 10.28 12.28
CA ALA A 2 -32.59 9.01 11.80
C ALA A 2 -32.09 8.18 13.00
N GLN A 3 -32.64 6.98 13.15
CA GLN A 3 -32.20 5.98 14.10
C GLN A 3 -30.87 5.40 13.63
N PHE A 4 -29.87 5.40 14.52
CA PHE A 4 -28.56 4.81 14.32
C PHE A 4 -28.64 3.31 14.59
N ALA A 5 -28.03 2.49 13.72
CA ALA A 5 -27.73 1.09 14.03
C ALA A 5 -26.28 0.98 14.51
N ASN A 6 -26.12 0.66 15.79
CA ASN A 6 -24.85 0.20 16.37
C ASN A 6 -24.49 -1.15 15.71
N MET A 7 -23.25 -1.26 15.22
CA MET A 7 -22.67 -2.54 14.79
C MET A 7 -21.38 -2.75 15.58
N PRO A 8 -21.17 -3.90 16.23
CA PRO A 8 -20.03 -4.13 17.11
C PRO A 8 -18.69 -4.14 16.34
N GLU A 9 -17.63 -3.70 17.02
CA GLU A 9 -16.27 -3.66 16.50
C GLU A 9 -15.79 -5.07 16.09
N PRO A 10 -15.20 -5.24 14.89
CA PRO A 10 -14.65 -6.53 14.48
C PRO A 10 -13.38 -6.88 15.27
N ASP A 11 -13.49 -7.97 16.02
CA ASP A 11 -12.41 -8.67 16.72
C ASP A 11 -11.44 -9.32 15.70
N TYR A 12 -10.16 -8.94 15.75
CA TYR A 12 -9.13 -9.35 14.79
C TYR A 12 -8.49 -10.72 15.10
N ASP A 13 -9.19 -11.61 15.80
CA ASP A 13 -8.64 -12.88 16.29
C ASP A 13 -9.26 -14.15 15.67
N ARG A 14 -9.74 -14.09 14.42
CA ARG A 14 -10.12 -15.31 13.68
C ARG A 14 -9.53 -15.40 12.28
N ASP A 15 -8.32 -15.97 12.22
CA ASP A 15 -7.75 -16.74 11.11
C ASP A 15 -8.64 -17.95 10.72
N ARG A 16 -9.89 -17.73 10.29
CA ARG A 16 -10.81 -18.84 9.95
C ARG A 16 -11.78 -18.64 8.79
N ASP A 17 -11.38 -17.91 7.74
CA ASP A 17 -12.16 -17.86 6.48
C ASP A 17 -11.36 -18.20 5.21
N TYR A 18 -10.35 -19.08 5.30
CA TYR A 18 -9.60 -19.58 4.13
C TYR A 18 -10.17 -20.86 3.48
N VAL A 19 -11.43 -21.22 3.77
CA VAL A 19 -12.15 -22.28 3.04
C VAL A 19 -13.57 -21.82 2.71
N ARG A 20 -13.67 -20.76 1.90
CA ARG A 20 -14.81 -20.68 0.97
C ARG A 20 -14.39 -21.42 -0.29
N SER A 21 -15.23 -22.36 -0.70
CA SER A 21 -15.19 -23.13 -1.95
C SER A 21 -14.38 -22.44 -3.05
N ALA A 22 -13.48 -23.19 -3.68
CA ALA A 22 -12.70 -22.77 -4.83
C ALA A 22 -13.62 -22.40 -6.01
N SER A 23 -14.22 -21.21 -5.93
CA SER A 23 -14.75 -20.50 -7.07
C SER A 23 -13.54 -20.08 -7.91
N ALA A 24 -13.65 -20.24 -9.23
CA ALA A 24 -12.62 -19.78 -10.15
C ALA A 24 -12.24 -18.33 -9.81
N PRO A 25 -10.95 -17.94 -9.95
CA PRO A 25 -10.52 -16.57 -9.70
C PRO A 25 -11.47 -15.61 -10.41
N GLN A 26 -12.15 -14.75 -9.65
CA GLN A 26 -13.03 -13.78 -10.27
C GLN A 26 -12.16 -12.85 -11.13
N VAL A 27 -12.43 -12.82 -12.43
CA VAL A 27 -11.78 -11.90 -13.36
C VAL A 27 -12.46 -10.55 -13.23
N PHE A 28 -11.67 -9.47 -13.23
CA PHE A 28 -12.20 -8.11 -13.21
C PHE A 28 -13.18 -7.89 -14.37
N ASP A 29 -14.40 -7.45 -14.03
CA ASP A 29 -15.44 -7.09 -14.99
C ASP A 29 -15.62 -5.56 -14.99
N PRO A 30 -15.12 -4.85 -16.02
CA PRO A 30 -15.28 -3.40 -16.12
C PRO A 30 -16.75 -2.96 -16.16
N SER A 31 -17.66 -3.78 -16.71
CA SER A 31 -19.07 -3.41 -16.88
C SER A 31 -19.83 -3.29 -15.54
N ARG A 32 -19.32 -3.96 -14.49
CA ARG A 32 -19.81 -3.83 -13.12
C ARG A 32 -19.61 -2.43 -12.55
N TYR A 33 -18.63 -1.68 -13.03
CA TYR A 33 -18.25 -0.40 -12.47
C TYR A 33 -18.71 0.76 -13.36
N ARG A 34 -19.27 1.82 -12.75
CA ARG A 34 -19.36 3.12 -13.40
C ARG A 34 -18.09 3.88 -13.06
N VAL A 35 -17.42 4.39 -14.09
CA VAL A 35 -16.15 5.09 -13.97
C VAL A 35 -16.31 6.50 -14.51
N LYS A 36 -15.77 7.48 -13.80
CA LYS A 36 -15.64 8.87 -14.25
C LYS A 36 -14.21 9.32 -14.04
N GLU A 37 -13.77 10.24 -14.86
CA GLU A 37 -12.52 10.96 -14.62
C GLU A 37 -12.65 11.85 -13.38
N LEU A 38 -11.52 12.13 -12.74
CA LEU A 38 -11.48 13.06 -11.64
C LEU A 38 -11.60 14.49 -12.16
N ASP A 39 -12.69 15.17 -11.79
CA ASP A 39 -12.86 16.59 -12.12
C ASP A 39 -11.94 17.46 -11.26
N ALA A 40 -10.94 18.08 -11.90
CA ALA A 40 -9.97 18.97 -11.28
C ALA A 40 -10.60 20.25 -10.68
N ALA A 41 -11.80 20.64 -11.13
CA ALA A 41 -12.55 21.75 -10.54
C ALA A 41 -13.33 21.33 -9.28
N ASN A 42 -13.69 20.05 -9.19
CA ASN A 42 -14.52 19.49 -8.11
C ASN A 42 -13.80 18.34 -7.39
N ILE A 43 -12.66 18.65 -6.78
CA ILE A 43 -11.84 17.67 -6.06
C ILE A 43 -12.60 17.12 -4.83
N PRO A 44 -12.76 15.79 -4.70
CA PRO A 44 -13.38 15.17 -3.52
C PRO A 44 -12.70 15.58 -2.22
N ARG A 45 -13.49 15.94 -1.20
CA ARG A 45 -13.00 16.33 0.14
C ARG A 45 -12.11 15.29 0.81
N LEU A 46 -12.23 14.01 0.42
CA LEU A 46 -11.42 12.91 0.94
C LEU A 46 -9.91 13.15 0.74
N PHE A 47 -9.49 13.81 -0.34
CA PHE A 47 -8.08 14.15 -0.55
C PHE A 47 -7.58 15.14 0.51
N ALA A 48 -8.34 16.20 0.78
CA ALA A 48 -7.99 17.19 1.80
C ALA A 48 -7.98 16.57 3.21
N GLN A 49 -8.90 15.66 3.52
CA GLN A 49 -8.88 14.89 4.78
C GLN A 49 -7.63 14.02 4.95
N ARG A 50 -6.96 13.68 3.84
CA ARG A 50 -5.69 12.97 3.79
C ARG A 50 -4.48 13.91 3.71
N GLY A 51 -4.69 15.22 3.85
CA GLY A 51 -3.63 16.24 3.78
C GLY A 51 -3.13 16.54 2.35
N LEU A 52 -3.72 15.93 1.33
CA LEU A 52 -3.32 16.11 -0.07
C LEU A 52 -3.84 17.46 -0.59
N SER A 53 -2.93 18.25 -1.13
CA SER A 53 -3.24 19.56 -1.71
C SER A 53 -3.96 19.42 -3.05
N ALA A 54 -4.72 20.44 -3.43
CA ALA A 54 -5.36 20.47 -4.74
C ALA A 54 -4.36 20.33 -5.89
N ASP A 55 -3.16 20.93 -5.77
CA ASP A 55 -2.14 20.89 -6.80
C ASP A 55 -1.52 19.51 -6.98
N THR A 56 -1.38 18.74 -5.90
CA THR A 56 -0.96 17.33 -5.98
C THR A 56 -2.04 16.49 -6.67
N VAL A 57 -3.29 16.69 -6.27
CA VAL A 57 -4.41 15.94 -6.85
C VAL A 57 -4.58 16.25 -8.33
N LYS A 58 -4.43 17.52 -8.74
CA LYS A 58 -4.47 17.93 -10.15
C LYS A 58 -3.33 17.32 -10.96
N ALA A 59 -2.11 17.33 -10.42
CA ALA A 59 -0.96 16.73 -11.09
C ALA A 59 -1.13 15.23 -11.32
N LEU A 60 -1.82 14.53 -10.41
CA LEU A 60 -2.02 13.08 -10.48
C LEU A 60 -3.41 12.69 -11.00
N ALA A 61 -4.27 13.66 -11.35
CA ALA A 61 -5.63 13.42 -11.83
C ALA A 61 -5.71 12.47 -13.03
N PRO A 62 -4.78 12.50 -14.02
CA PRO A 62 -4.79 11.54 -15.13
C PRO A 62 -4.69 10.07 -14.69
N PHE A 63 -4.17 9.81 -13.50
CA PHE A 63 -3.96 8.46 -12.96
C PHE A 63 -5.03 8.07 -11.93
N ILE A 64 -6.07 8.88 -11.77
CA ILE A 64 -7.11 8.68 -10.74
C ILE A 64 -8.47 8.64 -11.42
N SER A 65 -9.30 7.69 -10.99
CA SER A 65 -10.69 7.57 -11.42
C SER A 65 -11.64 7.74 -10.24
N LEU A 66 -12.87 8.11 -10.53
CA LEU A 66 -13.99 7.97 -9.62
C LEU A 66 -14.76 6.70 -10.00
N VAL A 67 -14.94 5.78 -9.05
CA VAL A 67 -15.52 4.46 -9.31
C VAL A 67 -16.74 4.19 -8.43
N SER A 68 -17.80 3.66 -9.04
CA SER A 68 -19.05 3.27 -8.37
C SER A 68 -19.40 1.83 -8.74
N ASP A 69 -19.52 0.96 -7.76
CA ASP A 69 -19.88 -0.45 -7.96
C ASP A 69 -21.39 -0.57 -8.15
N ARG A 70 -21.83 -1.00 -9.35
CA ARG A 70 -23.26 -1.13 -9.67
C ARG A 70 -23.97 -2.21 -8.85
N ARG A 71 -23.22 -3.13 -8.25
CA ARG A 71 -23.76 -4.20 -7.39
C ARG A 71 -23.77 -3.83 -5.91
N ASN A 72 -23.25 -2.65 -5.54
CA ASN A 72 -23.30 -2.20 -4.15
C ASN A 72 -24.58 -1.41 -3.90
N GLU A 73 -25.59 -2.09 -3.33
CA GLU A 73 -26.90 -1.49 -3.01
C GLU A 73 -26.84 -0.53 -1.81
N ASN A 74 -25.81 -0.64 -0.97
CA ASN A 74 -25.66 0.13 0.27
C ASN A 74 -25.01 1.51 0.06
N PHE A 75 -24.50 1.80 -1.14
CA PHE A 75 -23.81 3.05 -1.42
C PHE A 75 -24.11 3.57 -2.81
N ASN A 76 -24.86 4.66 -2.88
CA ASN A 76 -25.14 5.37 -4.12
C ASN A 76 -24.21 6.58 -4.27
N GLY A 77 -22.98 6.34 -4.70
CA GLY A 77 -21.97 7.36 -4.90
C GLY A 77 -20.73 6.86 -5.62
N TYR A 78 -19.69 7.70 -5.67
CA TYR A 78 -18.37 7.36 -6.23
C TYR A 78 -17.31 7.35 -5.12
N ASN A 79 -16.49 6.31 -5.13
CA ASN A 79 -15.25 6.25 -4.38
C ASN A 79 -14.08 6.69 -5.28
N ILE A 80 -12.93 6.98 -4.68
CA ILE A 80 -11.69 7.18 -5.42
C ILE A 80 -11.18 5.80 -5.84
N GLY A 81 -10.90 5.62 -7.12
CA GLY A 81 -10.32 4.43 -7.70
C GLY A 81 -8.95 4.73 -8.29
N PHE A 82 -7.98 3.89 -7.97
CA PHE A 82 -6.63 3.91 -8.52
C PHE A 82 -6.50 2.71 -9.46
N PRO A 83 -6.54 2.92 -10.80
CA PRO A 83 -6.61 1.85 -11.79
C PRO A 83 -5.35 0.99 -11.80
N TYR A 84 -5.54 -0.33 -11.86
CA TYR A 84 -4.45 -1.30 -12.00
C TYR A 84 -4.24 -1.62 -13.47
N THR A 85 -2.99 -1.53 -13.93
CA THR A 85 -2.59 -1.84 -15.32
C THR A 85 -1.42 -2.81 -15.33
N GLU A 86 -1.35 -3.65 -16.37
CA GLU A 86 -0.28 -4.64 -16.56
C GLU A 86 0.86 -4.07 -17.41
N ALA A 87 2.06 -4.61 -17.29
CA ALA A 87 3.18 -4.25 -18.16
C ALA A 87 2.78 -4.36 -19.65
N GLY A 88 3.05 -3.31 -20.43
CA GLY A 88 2.72 -3.29 -21.87
C GLY A 88 1.22 -3.10 -22.21
N SER A 89 0.36 -2.81 -21.23
CA SER A 89 -1.08 -2.59 -21.46
C SER A 89 -1.61 -1.43 -20.62
N ASP A 90 -2.33 -0.51 -21.27
CA ASP A 90 -3.07 0.56 -20.60
C ASP A 90 -4.48 0.13 -20.16
N LYS A 91 -4.86 -1.12 -20.45
CA LYS A 91 -6.16 -1.65 -20.05
C LYS A 91 -6.23 -1.76 -18.53
N THR A 92 -7.25 -1.13 -17.95
CA THR A 92 -7.54 -1.28 -16.53
C THR A 92 -8.07 -2.68 -16.23
N VAL A 93 -7.41 -3.39 -15.32
CA VAL A 93 -7.75 -4.75 -14.87
C VAL A 93 -8.12 -4.82 -13.38
N GLY A 94 -8.53 -3.69 -12.82
CA GLY A 94 -8.99 -3.55 -11.44
C GLY A 94 -8.71 -2.18 -10.86
N TYR A 95 -9.03 -2.02 -9.57
CA TYR A 95 -8.80 -0.77 -8.85
C TYR A 95 -8.40 -1.04 -7.40
N GLU A 96 -7.43 -0.29 -6.87
CA GLU A 96 -7.42 0.03 -5.44
C GLU A 96 -8.50 1.10 -5.19
N ILE A 97 -9.36 0.91 -4.20
CA ILE A 97 -10.50 1.80 -3.93
C ILE A 97 -10.36 2.43 -2.54
N ARG A 98 -10.58 3.74 -2.47
CA ARG A 98 -10.63 4.54 -1.24
C ARG A 98 -11.92 5.33 -1.14
N GLY A 99 -12.53 5.29 0.04
CA GLY A 99 -13.79 5.98 0.32
C GLY A 99 -13.76 6.73 1.65
N MET A 100 -14.88 7.38 1.95
CA MET A 100 -15.08 8.13 3.19
C MET A 100 -15.03 7.20 4.41
N GLY A 101 -14.76 7.77 5.60
CA GLY A 101 -14.74 7.00 6.85
C GLY A 101 -13.59 6.00 6.95
N GLY A 102 -12.55 6.13 6.12
CA GLY A 102 -11.43 5.19 6.09
C GLY A 102 -11.67 3.95 5.23
N TYR A 103 -12.75 3.89 4.46
CA TYR A 103 -13.04 2.77 3.56
C TYR A 103 -11.86 2.50 2.61
N LYS A 104 -11.38 1.25 2.62
CA LYS A 104 -10.31 0.72 1.76
C LYS A 104 -10.75 -0.63 1.22
N SER A 105 -10.68 -0.80 -0.09
CA SER A 105 -10.95 -2.09 -0.74
C SER A 105 -10.20 -2.22 -2.05
N LYS A 106 -10.38 -3.36 -2.72
CA LYS A 106 -10.07 -3.51 -4.15
C LYS A 106 -11.35 -3.79 -4.91
N ALA A 107 -11.43 -3.38 -6.17
CA ALA A 107 -12.54 -3.78 -7.03
C ALA A 107 -12.59 -5.32 -7.13
N ALA A 108 -13.78 -5.89 -7.21
CA ALA A 108 -13.96 -7.32 -7.32
C ALA A 108 -13.27 -7.86 -8.59
N GLY A 109 -12.46 -8.89 -8.41
CA GLY A 109 -11.65 -9.48 -9.47
C GLY A 109 -10.43 -8.68 -9.90
N THR A 110 -10.05 -7.62 -9.15
CA THR A 110 -8.81 -6.87 -9.42
C THR A 110 -7.62 -7.80 -9.52
N ASN A 111 -6.94 -7.75 -10.67
CA ASN A 111 -5.69 -8.49 -10.88
C ASN A 111 -4.59 -7.91 -9.99
N SER A 112 -4.36 -8.51 -8.82
CA SER A 112 -3.27 -8.15 -7.89
C SER A 112 -2.04 -9.05 -8.09
N SER A 113 -1.98 -9.79 -9.19
CA SER A 113 -0.89 -10.75 -9.48
C SER A 113 0.13 -10.17 -10.45
N THR A 114 -0.29 -9.37 -11.42
CA THR A 114 0.61 -8.81 -12.43
C THR A 114 0.43 -7.30 -12.63
N ALA A 115 -0.69 -6.74 -12.14
CA ALA A 115 -1.01 -5.33 -12.31
C ALA A 115 -0.82 -4.53 -11.02
N ALA A 116 -0.50 -3.25 -11.18
CA ALA A 116 -0.37 -2.30 -10.10
C ALA A 116 -0.93 -0.94 -10.53
N TRP A 117 -1.20 -0.06 -9.57
CA TRP A 117 -1.41 1.34 -9.90
C TRP A 117 -0.04 2.00 -10.13
N VAL A 118 0.09 2.66 -11.28
CA VAL A 118 1.32 3.31 -11.71
C VAL A 118 0.96 4.69 -12.24
N ALA A 119 1.50 5.74 -11.62
CA ALA A 119 1.47 7.09 -12.16
C ALA A 119 2.83 7.40 -12.78
N ASP A 120 2.89 7.36 -14.11
CA ASP A 120 4.07 7.70 -14.90
C ASP A 120 4.09 9.21 -15.18
N LEU A 121 5.04 9.92 -14.58
CA LEU A 121 5.16 11.37 -14.75
C LEU A 121 6.06 11.76 -15.93
N SER A 122 6.57 10.80 -16.69
CA SER A 122 7.40 11.05 -17.88
C SER A 122 6.60 11.40 -19.14
N HIS A 123 5.30 11.69 -18.98
CA HIS A 123 4.36 12.05 -20.04
C HIS A 123 4.27 10.98 -21.16
N GLY A 124 4.30 9.70 -20.78
CA GLY A 124 4.20 8.56 -21.69
C GLY A 124 5.52 8.18 -22.37
N ASN A 125 6.63 8.84 -22.03
CA ASN A 125 7.95 8.46 -22.49
C ASN A 125 8.65 7.54 -21.48
N ASN A 126 8.12 6.33 -21.32
CA ASN A 126 8.56 5.34 -20.33
C ASN A 126 10.09 5.11 -20.32
N GLY A 127 10.77 5.28 -21.46
CA GLY A 127 12.23 5.15 -21.57
C GLY A 127 13.02 6.22 -20.81
N LEU A 128 12.39 7.35 -20.47
CA LEU A 128 12.96 8.42 -19.67
C LEU A 128 12.86 8.16 -18.17
N VAL A 129 11.97 7.29 -17.69
CA VAL A 129 11.81 7.02 -16.26
C VAL A 129 13.12 6.47 -15.67
N ARG A 130 13.67 7.19 -14.69
CA ARG A 130 14.90 6.84 -13.96
C ARG A 130 14.63 6.35 -12.55
N HIS A 131 13.48 6.68 -11.98
CA HIS A 131 13.15 6.34 -10.60
C HIS A 131 11.72 5.81 -10.49
N ALA A 132 11.57 4.59 -9.96
CA ALA A 132 10.27 3.99 -9.66
C ALA A 132 10.10 3.86 -8.14
N PHE A 133 9.15 4.61 -7.56
CA PHE A 133 8.92 4.65 -6.12
C PHE A 133 7.78 3.71 -5.73
N PHE A 134 8.10 2.65 -4.98
CA PHE A 134 7.13 1.62 -4.59
C PHE A 134 6.57 1.91 -3.19
N CYS A 135 5.26 2.14 -3.13
CA CYS A 135 4.51 2.36 -1.90
C CYS A 135 3.48 1.25 -1.68
N GLU A 136 3.04 1.06 -0.43
CA GLU A 136 1.99 0.09 -0.13
C GLU A 136 0.62 0.55 -0.62
N SER A 137 0.41 1.87 -0.72
CA SER A 137 -0.87 2.42 -1.12
C SER A 137 -0.76 3.67 -1.97
N ALA A 138 -1.80 3.94 -2.76
CA ALA A 138 -1.79 5.08 -3.65
C ALA A 138 -1.80 6.42 -2.88
N PHE A 139 -2.46 6.48 -1.71
CA PHE A 139 -2.38 7.68 -0.88
C PHE A 139 -0.98 7.90 -0.30
N ASP A 140 -0.24 6.84 0.02
CA ASP A 140 1.15 6.97 0.46
C ASP A 140 2.05 7.45 -0.67
N ALA A 141 1.85 6.92 -1.89
CA ALA A 141 2.55 7.38 -3.08
C ALA A 141 2.27 8.87 -3.39
N MET A 142 1.01 9.30 -3.29
CA MET A 142 0.63 10.71 -3.46
C MET A 142 1.22 11.60 -2.35
N ALA A 143 1.23 11.13 -1.11
CA ALA A 143 1.80 11.88 0.03
C ALA A 143 3.32 12.00 -0.08
N PHE A 144 4.00 10.92 -0.47
CA PHE A 144 5.42 10.91 -0.81
C PHE A 144 5.72 11.95 -1.90
N PHE A 145 4.95 11.94 -2.99
CA PHE A 145 5.11 12.89 -4.08
C PHE A 145 4.94 14.33 -3.58
N GLN A 146 3.89 14.63 -2.82
CA GLN A 146 3.65 15.98 -2.30
C GLN A 146 4.78 16.49 -1.41
N LEU A 147 5.25 15.68 -0.47
CA LEU A 147 6.27 16.07 0.51
C LEU A 147 7.65 16.23 -0.13
N ASN A 148 7.93 15.47 -1.19
CA ASN A 148 9.24 15.43 -1.82
C ASN A 148 9.28 16.13 -3.19
N ARG A 149 8.16 16.73 -3.65
CA ARG A 149 8.02 17.36 -4.98
C ARG A 149 9.20 18.26 -5.38
N PRO A 150 9.77 19.11 -4.52
CA PRO A 150 10.92 19.95 -4.90
C PRO A 150 12.20 19.17 -5.23
N ARG A 151 12.29 17.90 -4.83
CA ARG A 151 13.43 17.00 -5.06
C ARG A 151 13.17 15.96 -6.15
N LEU A 152 11.95 15.92 -6.69
CA LEU A 152 11.54 14.96 -7.71
C LEU A 152 11.58 15.63 -9.08
N GLY A 153 12.10 14.92 -10.08
CA GLY A 153 11.98 15.29 -11.49
C GLY A 153 10.66 14.80 -12.09
N GLU A 154 10.54 14.95 -13.40
CA GLU A 154 9.42 14.38 -14.18
C GLU A 154 9.75 12.96 -14.67
N ASP A 155 10.99 12.52 -14.57
CA ASP A 155 11.49 11.20 -14.98
C ASP A 155 11.21 10.10 -13.95
N ILE A 156 10.02 10.13 -13.35
CA ILE A 156 9.66 9.24 -12.24
C ILE A 156 8.35 8.50 -12.48
N ALA A 157 8.22 7.35 -11.83
CA ALA A 157 6.97 6.63 -11.68
C ALA A 157 6.64 6.43 -10.20
N LEU A 158 5.40 6.73 -9.82
CA LEU A 158 4.85 6.41 -8.50
C LEU A 158 4.05 5.12 -8.60
N VAL A 159 4.24 4.19 -7.65
CA VAL A 159 3.67 2.85 -7.72
C VAL A 159 2.96 2.52 -6.42
N SER A 160 1.72 2.02 -6.53
CA SER A 160 1.00 1.40 -5.42
C SER A 160 0.72 -0.06 -5.73
N LEU A 161 1.10 -0.93 -4.80
CA LEU A 161 0.86 -2.36 -4.87
C LEU A 161 -0.44 -2.78 -4.14
N GLY A 162 -1.07 -1.85 -3.42
CA GLY A 162 -2.31 -2.07 -2.67
C GLY A 162 -2.17 -3.02 -1.47
N GLY A 163 -1.05 -2.95 -0.77
CA GLY A 163 -0.64 -3.82 0.35
C GLY A 163 0.50 -4.76 -0.04
N THR A 164 0.50 -5.96 0.53
CA THR A 164 1.47 -7.01 0.17
C THR A 164 1.38 -7.35 -1.32
N PHE A 165 2.53 -7.44 -1.97
CA PHE A 165 2.62 -7.63 -3.41
C PHE A 165 3.01 -9.04 -3.82
N SER A 166 2.73 -9.37 -5.08
CA SER A 166 3.29 -10.52 -5.78
C SER A 166 4.51 -10.12 -6.61
N ASP A 167 5.43 -11.04 -6.81
CA ASP A 167 6.72 -10.76 -7.46
C ASP A 167 6.53 -10.23 -8.89
N ARG A 168 5.50 -10.72 -9.60
CA ARG A 168 5.18 -10.28 -10.96
C ARG A 168 4.66 -8.85 -11.06
N GLN A 169 4.04 -8.30 -10.01
CA GLN A 169 3.70 -6.86 -10.00
C GLN A 169 4.97 -6.01 -10.05
N VAL A 170 5.95 -6.31 -9.20
CA VAL A 170 7.22 -5.57 -9.16
C VAL A 170 7.99 -5.76 -10.47
N LEU A 171 8.17 -7.01 -10.91
CA LEU A 171 8.88 -7.30 -12.15
C LEU A 171 8.22 -6.63 -13.37
N GLY A 172 6.88 -6.67 -13.47
CA GLY A 172 6.17 -6.01 -14.56
C GLY A 172 6.34 -4.49 -14.57
N VAL A 173 6.38 -3.84 -13.41
CA VAL A 173 6.69 -2.41 -13.32
C VAL A 173 8.13 -2.12 -13.78
N MET A 174 9.09 -2.96 -13.38
CA MET A 174 10.49 -2.80 -13.81
C MET A 174 10.70 -3.12 -15.29
N GLU A 175 9.94 -4.05 -15.86
CA GLU A 175 9.90 -4.31 -17.32
C GLU A 175 9.31 -3.12 -18.09
N ARG A 176 8.31 -2.44 -17.52
CA ARG A 176 7.74 -1.21 -18.10
C ARG A 176 8.76 -0.06 -18.11
N PHE A 177 9.65 0.00 -17.12
CA PHE A 177 10.68 1.04 -16.97
C PHE A 177 12.09 0.44 -16.85
N PRO A 178 12.67 -0.09 -17.95
CA PRO A 178 13.90 -0.87 -17.91
C PRO A 178 15.14 -0.08 -17.47
N ASN A 179 15.08 1.26 -17.55
CA ASN A 179 16.15 2.16 -17.15
C ASN A 179 15.98 2.71 -15.73
N ALA A 180 14.90 2.34 -15.04
CA ALA A 180 14.59 2.87 -13.73
C ALA A 180 15.30 2.10 -12.61
N ARG A 181 15.65 2.84 -11.56
CA ARG A 181 16.01 2.26 -10.26
C ARG A 181 14.77 2.18 -9.39
N ALA A 182 14.54 1.03 -8.74
CA ALA A 182 13.46 0.87 -7.77
C ALA A 182 13.80 1.55 -6.44
N TYR A 183 12.83 2.19 -5.79
CA TYR A 183 12.95 2.78 -4.47
C TYR A 183 11.93 2.18 -3.51
N ASP A 184 12.42 1.71 -2.36
CA ASP A 184 11.62 1.28 -1.23
C ASP A 184 11.05 2.49 -0.48
N CYS A 185 9.74 2.68 -0.59
CA CYS A 185 8.96 3.73 0.08
C CYS A 185 7.84 3.14 0.94
N PHE A 186 7.99 1.89 1.40
CA PHE A 186 6.98 1.20 2.21
C PHE A 186 6.92 1.72 3.65
N ASP A 187 5.84 1.35 4.33
CA ASP A 187 5.56 1.68 5.72
C ASP A 187 6.70 1.26 6.67
N ASN A 188 6.78 1.94 7.81
CA ASN A 188 7.74 1.68 8.87
C ASN A 188 7.33 0.53 9.79
N ASP A 189 6.23 -0.16 9.51
CA ASP A 189 5.80 -1.34 10.26
C ASP A 189 6.46 -2.64 9.75
N LEU A 190 6.23 -3.75 10.46
CA LEU A 190 6.85 -5.03 10.14
C LEU A 190 6.52 -5.50 8.71
N ALA A 191 5.29 -5.26 8.23
CA ALA A 191 4.88 -5.69 6.90
C ALA A 191 5.60 -4.87 5.82
N GLY A 192 5.67 -3.54 5.97
CA GLY A 192 6.41 -2.66 5.07
C GLY A 192 7.90 -3.00 5.01
N ARG A 193 8.51 -3.36 6.15
CA ARG A 193 9.91 -3.79 6.20
C ARG A 193 10.16 -5.13 5.52
N ILE A 194 9.25 -6.09 5.65
CA ILE A 194 9.29 -7.34 4.89
C ILE A 194 9.13 -7.06 3.39
N ASN A 195 8.23 -6.15 3.00
CA ASN A 195 8.05 -5.74 1.61
C ASN A 195 9.32 -5.10 1.03
N GLY A 196 10.02 -4.25 1.79
CA GLY A 196 11.31 -3.68 1.38
C GLY A 196 12.40 -4.74 1.15
N LEU A 197 12.48 -5.75 2.03
CA LEU A 197 13.39 -6.90 1.85
C LEU A 197 13.07 -7.71 0.59
N ARG A 198 11.78 -7.96 0.35
CA ARG A 198 11.31 -8.68 -0.85
C ARG A 198 11.60 -7.89 -2.12
N LEU A 199 11.36 -6.57 -2.12
CA LEU A 199 11.66 -5.70 -3.26
C LEU A 199 13.15 -5.74 -3.60
N MET A 200 14.01 -5.58 -2.58
CA MET A 200 15.46 -5.66 -2.74
C MET A 200 15.88 -7.01 -3.33
N ALA A 201 15.39 -8.13 -2.77
CA ALA A 201 15.70 -9.46 -3.27
C ALA A 201 15.31 -9.66 -4.74
N LEU A 202 14.13 -9.16 -5.14
CA LEU A 202 13.66 -9.27 -6.53
C LEU A 202 14.54 -8.48 -7.50
N VAL A 203 14.84 -7.21 -7.21
CA VAL A 203 15.61 -6.37 -8.14
C VAL A 203 17.10 -6.70 -8.17
N GLU A 204 17.61 -7.31 -7.09
CA GLU A 204 18.96 -7.86 -7.01
C GLU A 204 19.08 -9.26 -7.63
N GLU A 205 17.96 -9.89 -8.02
CA GLU A 205 17.90 -11.28 -8.50
C GLU A 205 18.45 -12.29 -7.47
N ILE A 206 18.16 -12.06 -6.18
CA ILE A 206 18.59 -12.90 -5.07
C ILE A 206 17.38 -13.69 -4.56
N PRO A 207 17.32 -15.02 -4.76
CA PRO A 207 16.30 -15.85 -4.14
C PRO A 207 16.36 -15.71 -2.63
N LEU A 208 15.22 -15.36 -2.04
CA LEU A 208 15.09 -15.00 -0.63
C LEU A 208 13.92 -15.75 -0.01
N LYS A 209 14.16 -16.32 1.18
CA LYS A 209 13.11 -16.81 2.06
C LYS A 209 13.16 -16.03 3.38
N ILE A 210 12.02 -15.49 3.78
CA ILE A 210 11.87 -14.77 5.06
C ILE A 210 10.99 -15.63 5.97
N THR A 211 11.45 -15.90 7.18
CA THR A 211 10.72 -16.64 8.20
C THR A 211 10.58 -15.77 9.44
N LYS A 212 9.37 -15.66 9.98
CA LYS A 212 9.13 -15.01 11.27
C LYS A 212 9.46 -16.00 12.39
N THR A 213 10.33 -15.61 13.33
CA THR A 213 10.67 -16.39 14.53
C THR A 213 10.27 -15.61 15.79
N PRO A 214 10.25 -16.25 16.97
CA PRO A 214 10.03 -15.55 18.23
C PRO A 214 11.03 -14.40 18.49
N GLU A 215 12.25 -14.53 17.98
CA GLU A 215 13.36 -13.58 18.15
C GLU A 215 13.38 -12.46 17.09
N GLY A 216 12.54 -12.55 16.04
CA GLY A 216 12.47 -11.54 14.98
C GLY A 216 12.22 -12.12 13.60
N LEU A 217 12.96 -11.62 12.60
CA LEU A 217 12.93 -12.14 11.24
C LEU A 217 14.23 -12.88 10.94
N MET A 218 14.12 -14.06 10.34
CA MET A 218 15.23 -14.81 9.79
C MET A 218 15.16 -14.79 8.27
N VAL A 219 16.28 -14.45 7.65
CA VAL A 219 16.46 -14.48 6.20
C VAL A 219 17.33 -15.66 5.83
N GLU A 220 16.90 -16.41 4.82
CA GLU A 220 17.71 -17.40 4.13
C GLU A 220 17.89 -16.99 2.66
N ALA A 221 19.15 -16.88 2.23
CA ALA A 221 19.51 -16.58 0.84
C ALA A 221 20.92 -17.08 0.52
N LYS A 222 21.09 -17.65 -0.70
CA LYS A 222 22.35 -18.24 -1.18
C LYS A 222 23.00 -19.22 -0.17
N GLY A 223 22.20 -20.05 0.50
CA GLY A 223 22.66 -21.04 1.49
C GLY A 223 23.13 -20.45 2.83
N LYS A 224 22.94 -19.15 3.06
CA LYS A 224 23.23 -18.49 4.33
C LYS A 224 21.92 -18.14 5.03
N SER A 225 21.90 -18.30 6.35
CA SER A 225 20.79 -17.91 7.21
C SER A 225 21.27 -16.90 8.24
N PHE A 226 20.60 -15.76 8.35
CA PHE A 226 20.97 -14.69 9.27
C PHE A 226 19.74 -13.91 9.77
N PRO A 227 19.77 -13.42 11.01
CA PRO A 227 18.70 -12.59 11.55
C PRO A 227 18.69 -11.21 10.88
N VAL A 228 17.50 -10.66 10.69
CA VAL A 228 17.30 -9.28 10.24
C VAL A 228 16.32 -8.57 11.17
N SER A 229 16.62 -7.32 11.42
CA SER A 229 15.86 -6.43 12.27
C SER A 229 15.05 -5.45 11.39
N PRO A 230 13.73 -5.34 11.59
CA PRO A 230 12.87 -4.45 10.81
C PRO A 230 13.23 -2.95 10.93
N ASP A 231 13.88 -2.54 12.01
CA ASP A 231 14.26 -1.14 12.29
C ASP A 231 15.53 -0.69 11.54
N ARG A 232 16.22 -1.62 10.87
CA ARG A 232 17.46 -1.37 10.14
C ARG A 232 17.25 -1.47 8.63
N SER A 233 18.07 -0.73 7.86
CA SER A 233 18.07 -0.79 6.39
C SER A 233 18.35 -2.21 5.89
N ALA A 234 17.64 -2.62 4.84
CA ALA A 234 17.81 -3.92 4.18
C ALA A 234 19.28 -4.17 3.77
N TYR A 235 19.90 -3.24 3.04
CA TYR A 235 21.26 -3.40 2.54
C TYR A 235 22.29 -3.53 3.65
N THR A 236 22.17 -2.72 4.71
CA THR A 236 23.13 -2.76 5.84
C THR A 236 23.17 -4.10 6.56
N GLN A 237 22.11 -4.90 6.43
CA GLN A 237 22.00 -6.21 7.05
C GLN A 237 22.38 -7.33 6.09
N PHE A 238 22.20 -7.12 4.78
CA PHE A 238 22.51 -8.13 3.76
C PHE A 238 23.96 -8.12 3.33
N GLU A 239 24.56 -6.95 3.15
CA GLU A 239 25.93 -6.80 2.63
C GLU A 239 26.98 -7.64 3.37
N PRO A 240 26.97 -7.75 4.71
CA PRO A 240 27.93 -8.59 5.43
C PRO A 240 27.81 -10.09 5.13
N HIS A 241 26.65 -10.53 4.65
CA HIS A 241 26.36 -11.94 4.39
C HIS A 241 26.34 -12.26 2.89
N ILE A 242 25.84 -11.35 2.06
CA ILE A 242 25.56 -11.57 0.64
C ILE A 242 26.00 -10.33 -0.15
N SER A 243 26.82 -10.54 -1.18
CA SER A 243 27.16 -9.49 -2.14
C SER A 243 25.91 -9.04 -2.92
N VAL A 244 25.70 -7.73 -2.95
CA VAL A 244 24.57 -7.02 -3.58
C VAL A 244 25.10 -6.02 -4.61
N ARG A 245 24.29 -5.72 -5.64
CA ARG A 245 24.63 -4.80 -6.74
C ARG A 245 24.11 -3.37 -6.51
N TYR A 246 23.37 -3.14 -5.42
CA TYR A 246 22.74 -1.86 -5.06
C TYR A 246 21.76 -1.33 -6.12
N ARG A 247 20.97 -2.23 -6.72
CA ARG A 247 19.94 -1.93 -7.74
C ARG A 247 18.68 -1.28 -7.18
N MET A 248 18.52 -1.22 -5.87
CA MET A 248 17.42 -0.56 -5.17
C MET A 248 17.94 0.68 -4.41
N GLY A 249 17.14 1.74 -4.35
CA GLY A 249 17.29 2.84 -3.40
C GLY A 249 16.32 2.68 -2.22
N GLN A 250 16.52 3.43 -1.15
CA GLN A 250 15.55 3.49 -0.04
C GLN A 250 15.18 4.93 0.24
N TRP A 251 13.87 5.21 0.29
CA TRP A 251 13.32 6.49 0.69
C TRP A 251 12.04 6.20 1.50
N GLN A 252 12.25 5.67 2.69
CA GLN A 252 11.20 5.29 3.63
C GLN A 252 10.67 6.53 4.38
N PRO A 253 9.46 6.48 4.94
CA PRO A 253 8.97 7.52 5.84
C PRO A 253 9.95 7.76 7.01
N PRO A 254 10.06 8.99 7.55
CA PRO A 254 10.86 9.24 8.74
C PRO A 254 10.40 8.36 9.92
N LYS A 255 11.35 7.95 10.78
CA LYS A 255 11.12 6.92 11.81
C LYS A 255 10.00 7.27 12.81
N ASP A 256 9.70 8.55 12.99
CA ASP A 256 8.63 9.03 13.87
C ASP A 256 7.23 8.92 13.25
N PHE A 257 7.10 8.44 12.01
CA PHE A 257 5.83 8.22 11.33
C PHE A 257 5.67 6.76 10.88
N LYS A 258 4.43 6.29 10.82
CA LYS A 258 4.11 4.95 10.32
C LYS A 258 4.25 4.87 8.81
N ASP A 259 3.63 5.80 8.09
CA ASP A 259 3.56 5.83 6.63
C ASP A 259 3.65 7.28 6.10
N TRP A 260 3.71 7.43 4.77
CA TRP A 260 3.83 8.74 4.14
C TRP A 260 2.57 9.59 4.31
N ASN A 261 1.37 8.99 4.39
CA ASN A 261 0.15 9.75 4.66
C ASN A 261 0.14 10.32 6.09
N ASP A 262 0.64 9.58 7.08
CA ASP A 262 0.82 10.06 8.44
C ASP A 262 1.84 11.19 8.54
N CYS A 263 2.93 11.15 7.73
CA CYS A 263 3.87 12.27 7.61
C CYS A 263 3.15 13.56 7.20
N LEU A 264 2.26 13.45 6.22
CA LEU A 264 1.53 14.59 5.67
C LEU A 264 0.49 15.14 6.65
N LEU A 265 -0.07 14.27 7.49
CA LEU A 265 -1.03 14.64 8.53
C LEU A 265 -0.37 15.07 9.85
N GLY A 266 0.95 14.99 9.97
CA GLY A 266 1.66 15.26 11.23
C GLY A 266 1.38 14.23 12.33
N LYS A 267 0.93 13.03 11.97
CA LYS A 267 0.56 11.96 12.89
C LYS A 267 1.78 11.12 13.27
N ARG A 268 2.49 11.56 14.30
CA ARG A 268 3.62 10.78 14.82
C ARG A 268 3.17 9.46 15.44
N THR A 269 3.99 8.44 15.27
CA THR A 269 3.83 7.15 15.95
C THR A 269 3.90 7.38 17.45
N SER A 270 2.77 7.22 18.14
CA SER A 270 2.78 7.16 19.60
C SER A 270 3.44 5.86 20.03
N ILE A 271 4.36 5.93 20.99
CA ILE A 271 4.82 4.73 21.69
C ILE A 271 3.59 4.19 22.40
N LYS A 272 2.96 3.16 21.83
CA LYS A 272 1.94 2.39 22.56
C LYS A 272 2.67 1.65 23.66
N ILE A 273 2.76 2.26 24.84
CA ILE A 273 3.00 1.52 26.08
C ILE A 273 1.78 0.62 26.22
N PHE A 274 1.92 -0.64 25.83
CA PHE A 274 0.90 -1.62 26.14
C PHE A 274 0.88 -1.79 27.66
N PRO A 275 -0.27 -1.63 28.32
CA PRO A 275 -0.39 -2.06 29.71
C PRO A 275 0.03 -3.54 29.78
N PRO A 276 0.80 -3.96 30.80
CA PRO A 276 1.08 -5.38 31.02
C PRO A 276 -0.21 -6.19 30.98
N LYS A 277 -0.14 -7.45 30.53
CA LYS A 277 -1.33 -8.32 30.34
C LYS A 277 -2.31 -8.30 31.51
N HIS A 278 -1.80 -8.13 32.73
CA HIS A 278 -2.60 -8.02 33.95
C HIS A 278 -3.59 -6.84 33.91
N ASP A 279 -3.13 -5.65 33.52
CA ASP A 279 -3.96 -4.44 33.44
C ASP A 279 -5.01 -4.51 32.32
N ARG A 280 -4.79 -5.37 31.30
CA ARG A 280 -5.79 -5.65 30.26
C ARG A 280 -6.89 -6.58 30.77
N ASP A 281 -6.52 -7.61 31.52
CA ASP A 281 -7.46 -8.56 32.09
C ASP A 281 -8.31 -7.92 33.19
N ASP A 282 -7.72 -7.02 33.99
CA ASP A 282 -8.43 -6.24 35.02
C ASP A 282 -9.41 -5.22 34.39
N ASN A 283 -9.00 -4.51 33.32
CA ASN A 283 -9.92 -3.63 32.58
C ASN A 283 -11.08 -4.39 31.92
N LEU A 284 -10.83 -5.59 31.39
CA LEU A 284 -11.88 -6.45 30.83
C LEU A 284 -12.82 -6.99 31.92
N ALA A 285 -12.31 -7.25 33.13
CA ALA A 285 -13.12 -7.65 34.28
C ALA A 285 -13.98 -6.50 34.81
N GLU A 286 -13.43 -5.28 34.91
CA GLU A 286 -14.15 -4.07 35.31
C GLU A 286 -15.23 -3.66 34.29
N GLN A 287 -14.94 -3.80 32.99
CA GLN A 287 -15.94 -3.54 31.94
C GLN A 287 -17.07 -4.57 31.92
N ARG A 288 -16.79 -5.84 32.27
CA ARG A 288 -17.83 -6.87 32.45
C ARG A 288 -18.67 -6.66 33.72
N ALA A 289 -18.08 -6.11 34.77
CA ALA A 289 -18.77 -5.82 36.03
C ALA A 289 -19.64 -4.55 35.96
N SER A 290 -19.26 -3.56 35.14
CA SER A 290 -19.95 -2.26 35.07
C SER A 290 -21.19 -2.23 34.16
N GLY A 291 -21.54 -3.34 33.49
CA GLY A 291 -22.87 -3.51 32.87
C GLY A 291 -23.27 -2.43 31.84
N LEU A 292 -22.30 -1.74 31.23
CA LEU A 292 -22.56 -0.77 30.17
C LEU A 292 -22.87 -1.52 28.88
N LYS A 293 -24.17 -1.72 28.62
CA LYS A 293 -24.70 -2.13 27.32
C LYS A 293 -24.52 -0.98 26.33
N ILE A 294 -23.87 -1.26 25.20
CA ILE A 294 -24.07 -0.56 23.92
C ILE A 294 -24.53 -1.61 22.90
#